data_AF-A0A150GA62-F1
#
_entry.id   AF-A0A150GA62-F1
#
_cell.length_a   1.000
_cell.length_b   1.000
_cell.length_c   1.000
_cell.angle_alpha   90.00
_cell.angle_beta   90.00
_cell.angle_gamma   90.00
#
_symmetry.space_group_name_H-M   'P 1'
#
loop_
_entity.id
_entity.type
_entity.pdbx_description
1 polymer ?
#
loop_
_entity_poly.entity_id
_entity_poly.type
_entity_poly.pdbx_seq_one_letter_code
_entity_poly.pdbx_strand_id
1 'polypeptide(L)'
;MAEVVHHFYPKIVELHNYSSANGLQQKMYNWNTLNAKVFKRLGFMVTRQDCEACCNCKPGAVERVLKLIKVKIAKFKEENGDAIPGMLPAQAGQQTMFQQPQQPMQGVMMSRNAPLQMPGGVGAPMPMGVMAPLAGKMNSGIAPELLAERDTVISELRETNQILETKVRKLEQLVRLKDAKIQTLMAKLQAAGLA
;
A
#
# COMPACT_ATOMS: atom_id res chain seq x y z
N MET A 1 6.65 12.89 -5.49
CA MET A 1 6.35 12.63 -6.93
C MET A 1 5.22 13.52 -7.45
N ALA A 2 4.02 13.46 -6.87
CA ALA A 2 2.90 14.33 -7.30
C ALA A 2 3.26 15.83 -7.24
N GLU A 3 3.89 16.28 -6.16
CA GLU A 3 4.38 17.67 -6.01
C GLU A 3 5.33 18.11 -7.13
N VAL A 4 6.24 17.23 -7.56
CA VAL A 4 7.19 17.52 -8.65
C VAL A 4 6.42 17.82 -9.92
N VAL A 5 5.42 17.01 -10.27
CA VAL A 5 4.62 17.25 -11.47
C VAL A 5 3.73 18.48 -11.31
N HIS A 6 3.15 18.69 -10.12
CA HIS A 6 2.32 19.86 -9.82
C HIS A 6 3.09 21.17 -9.97
N HIS A 7 4.37 21.21 -9.60
CA HIS A 7 5.22 22.38 -9.76
C HIS A 7 5.31 22.85 -11.22
N PHE A 8 5.36 21.93 -12.19
CA PHE A 8 5.40 22.29 -13.62
C PHE A 8 4.01 22.45 -14.23
N TYR A 9 3.05 21.63 -13.83
CA TYR A 9 1.70 21.60 -14.39
C TYR A 9 0.64 21.47 -13.29
N PRO A 10 0.33 22.56 -12.55
CA PRO A 10 -0.57 22.48 -11.40
C PRO A 10 -1.99 22.05 -11.79
N LYS A 11 -2.44 22.38 -13.01
CA LYS A 11 -3.79 22.06 -13.51
C LYS A 11 -4.05 20.57 -13.76
N ILE A 12 -3.00 19.75 -13.86
CA ILE A 12 -3.16 18.31 -14.10
C ILE A 12 -2.99 17.46 -12.83
N VAL A 13 -2.61 18.07 -11.72
CA VAL A 13 -2.35 17.38 -10.44
C VAL A 13 -3.18 18.02 -9.33
N GLU A 14 -4.13 17.25 -8.82
CA GLU A 14 -4.89 17.57 -7.61
C GLU A 14 -4.17 17.01 -6.38
N LEU A 15 -3.42 17.84 -5.65
CA LEU A 15 -2.59 17.39 -4.52
C LEU A 15 -3.37 16.73 -3.37
N HIS A 16 -4.64 17.10 -3.18
CA HIS A 16 -5.50 16.50 -2.13
C HIS A 16 -5.75 15.00 -2.33
N ASN A 17 -5.55 14.47 -3.55
CA ASN A 17 -5.67 13.04 -3.85
C ASN A 17 -4.46 12.21 -3.38
N TYR A 18 -3.39 12.85 -2.91
CA TYR A 18 -2.11 12.20 -2.60
C TYR A 18 -1.69 12.50 -1.15
N SER A 19 -2.37 11.89 -0.19
CA SER A 19 -2.04 12.02 1.23
C SER A 19 -0.69 11.37 1.58
N SER A 20 0.06 11.97 2.51
CA SER A 20 1.33 11.43 2.99
C SER A 20 1.14 10.02 3.57
N ALA A 21 1.97 9.07 3.15
CA ALA A 21 1.76 7.66 3.44
C ALA A 21 3.07 6.93 3.74
N ASN A 22 3.06 6.14 4.81
CA ASN A 22 4.20 5.29 5.18
C ASN A 22 3.98 3.81 4.80
N GLY A 23 2.73 3.35 4.73
CA GLY A 23 2.37 1.97 4.40
C GLY A 23 2.38 1.69 2.90
N LEU A 24 2.80 0.47 2.52
CA LEU A 24 2.92 0.03 1.13
C LEU A 24 1.61 0.16 0.34
N GLN A 25 0.48 -0.28 0.92
CA GLN A 25 -0.83 -0.22 0.26
C GLN A 25 -1.23 1.21 -0.11
N GLN A 26 -1.07 2.16 0.82
CA GLN A 26 -1.40 3.56 0.57
C GLN A 26 -0.42 4.22 -0.41
N LYS A 27 0.88 3.89 -0.33
CA LYS A 27 1.86 4.32 -1.35
C LYS A 27 1.46 3.82 -2.74
N MET A 28 1.08 2.54 -2.86
CA MET A 28 0.61 1.94 -4.11
C MET A 28 -0.67 2.61 -4.63
N TYR A 29 -1.63 2.92 -3.75
CA TYR A 29 -2.81 3.70 -4.11
C TYR A 29 -2.44 5.08 -4.69
N ASN A 30 -1.55 5.81 -4.02
CA ASN A 30 -1.09 7.12 -4.49
C ASN A 30 -0.41 7.00 -5.87
N TRP A 31 0.45 5.98 -6.06
CA TRP A 31 1.11 5.70 -7.34
C TRP A 31 0.13 5.34 -8.46
N ASN A 32 -0.83 4.46 -8.19
CA ASN A 32 -1.85 4.06 -9.18
C ASN A 32 -2.73 5.25 -9.59
N THR A 33 -3.12 6.08 -8.61
CA THR A 33 -3.89 7.31 -8.86
C THR A 33 -3.09 8.28 -9.74
N LEU A 34 -1.80 8.46 -9.44
CA LEU A 34 -0.92 9.34 -10.20
C LEU A 34 -0.74 8.83 -11.63
N ASN A 35 -0.60 7.52 -11.80
CA ASN A 35 -0.45 6.87 -13.10
C ASN A 35 -1.69 7.07 -13.97
N ALA A 36 -2.88 6.83 -13.42
CA ALA A 36 -4.15 6.94 -14.13
C ALA A 36 -4.52 8.40 -14.47
N LYS A 37 -4.37 9.32 -13.51
CA LYS A 37 -4.84 10.71 -13.67
C LYS A 37 -3.80 11.65 -14.29
N VAL A 38 -2.51 11.44 -14.04
CA VAL A 38 -1.46 12.41 -14.37
C VAL A 38 -0.53 11.88 -15.44
N PHE A 39 0.08 10.71 -15.25
CA PHE A 39 1.04 10.19 -16.22
C PHE A 39 0.40 9.89 -17.57
N LYS A 40 -0.83 9.33 -17.56
CA LYS A 40 -1.61 9.15 -18.80
C LYS A 40 -1.81 10.44 -19.58
N ARG A 41 -2.01 11.58 -18.89
CA ARG A 41 -2.14 12.91 -19.51
C ARG A 41 -0.81 13.43 -20.04
N LEU A 42 0.30 13.11 -19.39
CA LEU A 42 1.66 13.36 -19.87
C LEU A 42 2.11 12.39 -20.98
N GLY A 43 1.22 11.50 -21.45
CA GLY A 43 1.50 10.59 -22.57
C GLY A 43 2.44 9.44 -22.21
N PHE A 44 2.41 8.95 -20.96
CA PHE A 44 3.11 7.72 -20.58
C PHE A 44 2.42 7.00 -19.42
N MET A 45 2.84 5.77 -19.14
CA MET A 45 2.39 5.01 -17.97
C MET A 45 3.58 4.35 -17.31
N VAL A 46 3.56 4.28 -15.98
CA VAL A 46 4.52 3.52 -15.18
C VAL A 46 3.95 2.12 -14.94
N THR A 47 4.77 1.08 -15.11
CA THR A 47 4.29 -0.29 -14.93
C THR A 47 3.98 -0.56 -13.45
N ARG A 48 3.11 -1.54 -13.17
CA ARG A 48 2.85 -1.96 -11.79
C ARG A 48 4.13 -2.40 -11.07
N GLN A 49 5.00 -3.12 -11.77
CA GLN A 49 6.29 -3.58 -11.24
C GLN A 49 7.20 -2.41 -10.85
N ASP A 50 7.25 -1.34 -11.65
CA ASP A 50 8.02 -0.14 -11.31
C ASP A 50 7.38 0.65 -10.16
N CYS A 51 6.05 0.72 -10.08
CA CYS A 51 5.35 1.31 -8.93
C CYS A 51 5.70 0.55 -7.63
N GLU A 52 5.65 -0.78 -7.67
CA GLU A 52 6.04 -1.63 -6.53
C GLU A 52 7.52 -1.46 -6.19
N ALA A 53 8.40 -1.38 -7.18
CA ALA A 53 9.82 -1.11 -6.97
C ALA A 53 10.06 0.25 -6.30
N CYS A 54 9.31 1.30 -6.71
CA CYS A 54 9.38 2.61 -6.08
C CYS A 54 8.83 2.59 -4.64
N CYS A 55 7.76 1.83 -4.37
CA CYS A 55 7.19 1.75 -3.03
C CYS A 55 8.09 0.99 -2.03
N ASN A 56 8.83 -0.01 -2.53
CA ASN A 56 9.79 -0.80 -1.77
C ASN A 56 11.20 -0.18 -1.75
N CYS A 57 11.33 1.08 -2.19
CA CYS A 57 12.61 1.80 -2.18
C CYS A 57 13.75 1.05 -2.91
N LYS A 58 13.44 0.27 -3.96
CA LYS A 58 14.48 -0.43 -4.73
C LYS A 58 15.46 0.59 -5.33
N PRO A 59 16.78 0.42 -5.13
CA PRO A 59 17.78 1.35 -5.66
C PRO A 59 17.60 1.57 -7.17
N GLY A 60 17.66 2.84 -7.61
CA GLY A 60 17.52 3.20 -9.01
C GLY A 60 16.09 3.21 -9.56
N ALA A 61 15.08 2.72 -8.82
CA ALA A 61 13.71 2.67 -9.32
C ALA A 61 13.09 4.06 -9.49
N VAL A 62 13.16 4.89 -8.46
CA VAL A 62 12.59 6.24 -8.50
C VAL A 62 13.32 7.13 -9.50
N GLU A 63 14.63 6.95 -9.65
CA GLU A 63 15.49 7.70 -10.56
C GLU A 63 15.13 7.40 -12.02
N ARG A 64 14.84 6.15 -12.37
CA ARG A 64 14.35 5.80 -13.72
C ARG A 64 13.04 6.52 -14.03
N VAL A 65 12.09 6.51 -13.09
CA VAL A 65 10.81 7.19 -13.26
C VAL A 65 10.98 8.71 -13.36
N LEU A 66 11.84 9.31 -12.53
CA LEU A 66 12.15 10.74 -12.57
C LEU A 66 12.80 11.16 -13.90
N LYS A 67 13.73 10.35 -14.43
CA LYS A 67 14.33 10.59 -15.75
C LYS A 67 13.27 10.59 -16.85
N LEU A 68 12.35 9.63 -16.83
CA LEU A 68 11.24 9.55 -17.80
C LEU A 68 10.33 10.78 -17.69
N ILE A 69 9.95 11.16 -16.47
CA ILE A 69 9.13 12.35 -16.20
C ILE A 69 9.81 13.61 -16.73
N LYS A 70 11.11 13.80 -16.49
CA LYS A 70 11.85 14.97 -16.99
C LYS A 70 11.72 15.13 -18.51
N VAL A 71 11.89 14.04 -19.25
CA VAL A 71 11.75 14.04 -20.72
C VAL A 71 10.30 14.33 -21.13
N LYS A 72 9.32 13.72 -20.45
CA LYS A 72 7.91 13.89 -20.77
C LYS A 72 7.38 15.29 -20.45
N ILE A 73 7.83 15.89 -19.35
CA ILE A 73 7.50 17.28 -18.98
C ILE A 73 8.04 18.26 -20.02
N ALA A 74 9.28 18.05 -20.51
CA ALA A 74 9.86 18.91 -21.54
C ALA A 74 9.06 18.85 -22.85
N LYS A 75 8.70 17.64 -23.31
CA LYS A 75 7.89 17.44 -24.52
C LYS A 75 6.47 17.99 -24.37
N PHE A 76 5.85 17.79 -23.22
CA PHE A 76 4.49 18.27 -22.96
C PHE A 76 4.39 19.80 -23.05
N LYS A 77 5.49 20.53 -22.76
CA LYS A 77 5.58 21.99 -22.89
C LYS A 77 5.55 22.45 -24.35
N GLU A 78 6.14 21.68 -25.24
CA GLU A 78 6.20 21.97 -26.68
C GLU A 78 4.85 21.69 -27.36
N GLU A 79 4.17 20.61 -26.96
CA GLU A 79 2.89 20.18 -27.54
C GLU A 79 1.69 20.99 -27.03
N ASN A 80 1.73 21.52 -25.80
CA ASN A 80 0.62 22.25 -25.16
C ASN A 80 0.95 23.72 -24.87
N GLY A 81 1.89 24.32 -25.63
CA GLY A 81 2.48 25.64 -25.35
C GLY A 81 1.48 26.69 -24.88
N ASP A 82 1.61 27.14 -23.62
CA ASP A 82 0.78 28.09 -22.83
C ASP A 82 -0.75 28.04 -22.96
N ALA A 83 -1.27 27.18 -23.84
CA ALA A 83 -2.65 27.03 -24.19
C ALA A 83 -3.26 25.98 -23.28
N ILE A 84 -4.14 26.48 -22.43
CA ILE A 84 -4.98 25.75 -21.49
C ILE A 84 -5.73 24.63 -22.25
N PRO A 85 -5.46 23.34 -22.02
CA PRO A 85 -6.31 22.28 -22.53
C PRO A 85 -7.52 22.17 -21.60
N GLY A 86 -8.54 22.96 -21.92
CA GLY A 86 -9.91 22.66 -21.52
C GLY A 86 -10.32 21.32 -22.10
N MET A 87 -10.63 20.39 -21.21
CA MET A 87 -11.62 19.32 -21.36
C MET A 87 -11.72 18.69 -22.77
N LEU A 88 -10.93 17.64 -23.02
CA LEU A 88 -11.32 16.63 -24.02
C LEU A 88 -12.50 15.79 -23.45
N PRO A 89 -13.47 15.41 -24.29
CA PRO A 89 -14.76 14.91 -23.85
C PRO A 89 -14.62 13.52 -23.22
N ALA A 90 -15.39 13.32 -22.16
CA ALA A 90 -15.58 12.04 -21.51
C ALA A 90 -16.13 11.02 -22.52
N GLN A 91 -15.27 10.15 -23.05
CA GLN A 91 -15.72 8.90 -23.63
C GLN A 91 -16.11 7.97 -22.47
N ALA A 92 -17.39 7.60 -22.46
CA ALA A 92 -17.99 6.65 -21.55
C ALA A 92 -17.18 5.35 -21.51
N GLY A 93 -16.64 5.04 -20.32
CA GLY A 93 -15.87 3.83 -20.08
C GLY A 93 -15.75 3.61 -18.58
N GLN A 94 -16.81 3.01 -18.02
CA GLN A 94 -16.91 2.41 -16.68
C GLN A 94 -16.35 3.23 -15.52
N GLN A 95 -17.26 3.87 -14.79
CA GLN A 95 -17.05 4.23 -13.40
C GLN A 95 -16.72 2.96 -12.60
N THR A 96 -15.45 2.67 -12.39
CA THR A 96 -15.04 1.85 -11.24
C THR A 96 -15.01 2.75 -10.01
N MET A 97 -16.21 3.00 -9.50
CA MET A 97 -16.42 3.46 -8.13
C MET A 97 -15.98 2.34 -7.19
N PHE A 98 -14.68 2.20 -6.96
CA PHE A 98 -14.16 1.48 -5.79
C PHE A 98 -14.04 2.49 -4.64
N GLN A 99 -15.20 2.93 -4.13
CA GLN A 99 -15.28 3.27 -2.72
C GLN A 99 -15.22 1.95 -1.97
N GLN A 100 -14.24 1.78 -1.09
CA GLN A 100 -14.36 0.79 -0.02
C GLN A 100 -14.47 1.51 1.33
N PRO A 101 -15.39 1.06 2.20
CA PRO A 101 -15.67 1.73 3.46
C PRO A 101 -14.47 1.62 4.40
N GLN A 102 -14.35 2.61 5.28
CA GLN A 102 -13.58 2.45 6.51
C GLN A 102 -14.09 1.20 7.25
N GLN A 103 -13.25 0.16 7.37
CA GLN A 103 -13.55 -0.95 8.27
C GLN A 103 -13.16 -0.56 9.69
N PRO A 104 -14.08 -0.59 10.66
CA PRO A 104 -13.74 -0.53 12.07
C PRO A 104 -13.17 -1.88 12.54
N MET A 105 -12.10 -1.82 13.32
CA MET A 105 -11.49 -2.96 14.01
C MET A 105 -12.42 -3.38 15.16
N GLN A 106 -12.98 -4.58 15.10
CA GLN A 106 -13.76 -5.16 16.21
C GLN A 106 -13.31 -6.59 16.44
N GLY A 107 -12.73 -6.83 17.62
CA GLY A 107 -12.31 -8.15 18.06
C GLY A 107 -13.48 -8.95 18.61
N VAL A 108 -13.47 -10.26 18.36
CA VAL A 108 -14.19 -11.27 19.15
C VAL A 108 -13.37 -12.56 19.13
N MET A 109 -13.24 -13.17 20.31
CA MET A 109 -12.60 -14.46 20.56
C MET A 109 -13.61 -15.61 20.40
N MET A 110 -13.07 -16.83 20.19
CA MET A 110 -13.61 -18.16 20.55
C MET A 110 -14.41 -19.01 19.52
N SER A 111 -13.73 -20.11 19.13
CA SER A 111 -14.09 -21.54 19.32
C SER A 111 -15.23 -22.22 18.54
N ARG A 112 -14.81 -23.17 17.68
CA ARG A 112 -15.05 -24.65 17.75
C ARG A 112 -16.29 -25.30 17.06
N ASN A 113 -15.94 -26.36 16.27
CA ASN A 113 -16.60 -27.66 15.97
C ASN A 113 -17.08 -28.00 14.51
N ALA A 114 -16.28 -28.90 13.88
CA ALA A 114 -16.62 -30.17 13.18
C ALA A 114 -17.33 -30.18 11.79
N PRO A 115 -17.33 -31.31 11.01
CA PRO A 115 -16.48 -32.52 11.02
C PRO A 115 -15.87 -32.93 9.63
N LEU A 116 -14.97 -33.92 9.69
CA LEU A 116 -14.38 -34.71 8.59
C LEU A 116 -15.37 -35.74 7.99
N GLN A 117 -15.24 -36.02 6.68
CA GLN A 117 -15.76 -37.24 6.06
C GLN A 117 -14.83 -37.71 4.92
N MET A 118 -14.36 -38.96 5.04
CA MET A 118 -13.62 -39.76 4.04
C MET A 118 -14.62 -40.67 3.28
N PRO A 119 -14.31 -41.21 2.09
CA PRO A 119 -13.66 -42.54 1.96
C PRO A 119 -12.78 -42.65 0.68
N GLY A 120 -11.94 -43.63 0.37
CA GLY A 120 -11.60 -44.97 0.85
C GLY A 120 -10.85 -45.68 -0.30
N GLY A 121 -9.96 -46.65 -0.01
CA GLY A 121 -9.27 -47.39 -1.08
C GLY A 121 -8.07 -48.26 -0.67
N VAL A 122 -8.35 -49.37 0.02
CA VAL A 122 -7.65 -50.67 0.05
C VAL A 122 -6.14 -50.76 -0.31
N GLY A 123 -5.33 -51.13 0.70
CA GLY A 123 -3.93 -51.52 0.55
C GLY A 123 -3.72 -53.01 0.26
N ALA A 124 -2.69 -53.29 -0.52
CA ALA A 124 -2.00 -54.58 -0.60
C ALA A 124 -0.53 -54.37 -0.14
N PRO A 125 0.12 -55.37 0.48
CA PRO A 125 1.39 -55.19 1.18
C PRO A 125 2.60 -55.38 0.25
N MET A 126 3.65 -54.56 0.45
CA MET A 126 4.95 -54.72 -0.21
C MET A 126 5.88 -55.60 0.65
N PRO A 127 6.65 -56.53 0.07
CA PRO A 127 7.65 -57.30 0.80
C PRO A 127 8.99 -56.55 0.91
N MET A 128 9.69 -56.80 2.01
CA MET A 128 11.04 -56.32 2.31
C MET A 128 12.07 -56.95 1.34
N GLY A 129 12.95 -56.14 0.72
CA GLY A 129 14.03 -56.68 -0.12
C GLY A 129 14.97 -55.65 -0.73
N VAL A 130 16.18 -55.57 -0.15
CA VAL A 130 17.51 -55.28 -0.73
C VAL A 130 17.83 -53.84 -1.23
N MET A 131 18.90 -53.27 -0.63
CA MET A 131 19.54 -51.99 -1.00
C MET A 131 20.14 -52.00 -2.41
N ALA A 132 20.02 -50.86 -3.10
CA ALA A 132 21.01 -50.35 -4.06
C ALA A 132 21.16 -48.82 -3.85
N PRO A 133 22.37 -48.24 -4.00
CA PRO A 133 22.65 -46.89 -3.55
C PRO A 133 22.34 -45.87 -4.65
N LEU A 134 21.50 -44.87 -4.34
CA LEU A 134 21.37 -43.69 -5.19
C LEU A 134 21.83 -42.47 -4.40
N ALA A 135 23.02 -42.00 -4.78
CA ALA A 135 23.55 -40.70 -4.42
C ALA A 135 22.52 -39.61 -4.75
N GLY A 136 21.98 -38.98 -3.71
CA GLY A 136 21.11 -37.82 -3.81
C GLY A 136 21.38 -36.91 -2.63
N LYS A 137 22.18 -35.87 -2.86
CA LYS A 137 22.55 -34.83 -1.90
C LYS A 137 21.29 -34.15 -1.33
N MET A 138 20.75 -34.64 -0.23
CA MET A 138 19.86 -33.85 0.62
C MET A 138 20.69 -32.95 1.51
N ASN A 139 21.14 -31.84 0.93
CA ASN A 139 21.52 -30.66 1.69
C ASN A 139 20.70 -29.48 1.14
N SER A 140 19.40 -29.46 1.44
CA SER A 140 18.61 -28.23 1.40
C SER A 140 18.93 -27.41 2.65
N GLY A 141 20.20 -27.06 2.83
CA GLY A 141 20.58 -25.95 3.69
C GLY A 141 19.98 -24.71 3.04
N ILE A 142 19.05 -24.05 3.73
CA ILE A 142 18.53 -22.75 3.34
C ILE A 142 19.76 -21.88 3.06
N ALA A 143 19.88 -21.38 1.82
CA ALA A 143 21.01 -20.57 1.42
C ALA A 143 21.14 -19.40 2.42
N PRO A 144 22.32 -19.16 3.01
CA PRO A 144 22.51 -18.16 4.07
C PRO A 144 22.11 -16.74 3.63
N GLU A 145 22.16 -16.47 2.33
CA GLU A 145 21.68 -15.24 1.70
C GLU A 145 20.18 -15.01 1.87
N LEU A 146 19.36 -16.08 1.75
CA LEU A 146 17.90 -15.99 1.91
C LEU A 146 17.51 -15.76 3.38
N LEU A 147 18.32 -16.24 4.33
CA LEU A 147 18.08 -15.99 5.77
C LEU A 147 18.38 -14.54 6.15
N ALA A 148 19.48 -13.96 5.63
CA ALA A 148 19.84 -12.57 5.88
C ALA A 148 18.77 -11.58 5.36
N GLU A 149 18.17 -11.87 4.21
CA GLU A 149 17.06 -11.08 3.69
C GLU A 149 15.83 -11.15 4.61
N ARG A 150 15.51 -12.33 5.16
CA ARG A 150 14.38 -12.50 6.10
C ARG A 150 14.61 -11.78 7.41
N ASP A 151 15.83 -11.80 7.94
CA ASP A 151 16.19 -11.07 9.16
C ASP A 151 16.10 -9.55 8.97
N THR A 152 16.44 -9.06 7.77
CA THR A 152 16.29 -7.64 7.39
C THR A 152 14.82 -7.23 7.38
N VAL A 153 13.96 -8.02 6.72
CA VAL A 153 12.51 -7.77 6.68
C VAL A 153 11.90 -7.80 8.08
N ILE A 154 12.34 -8.73 8.95
CA ILE A 154 11.88 -8.78 10.34
C ILE A 154 12.26 -7.51 11.09
N SER A 155 13.48 -6.98 10.88
CA SER A 155 13.93 -5.73 11.48
C SER A 155 13.08 -4.53 11.05
N GLU A 156 12.82 -4.40 9.75
CA GLU A 156 12.00 -3.32 9.19
C GLU A 156 10.54 -3.36 9.69
N LEU A 157 9.96 -4.57 9.79
CA LEU A 157 8.62 -4.74 10.34
C LEU A 157 8.55 -4.37 11.82
N ARG A 158 9.59 -4.68 12.60
CA ARG A 158 9.70 -4.27 14.01
C ARG A 158 9.78 -2.75 14.15
N GLU A 159 10.62 -2.10 13.35
CA GLU A 159 10.71 -0.63 13.33
C GLU A 159 9.37 0.00 12.94
N THR A 160 8.71 -0.54 11.92
CA THR A 160 7.38 -0.07 11.50
C THR A 160 6.35 -0.21 12.63
N ASN A 161 6.33 -1.35 13.32
CA ASN A 161 5.45 -1.55 14.47
C ASN A 161 5.74 -0.55 15.59
N GLN A 162 7.00 -0.28 15.91
CA GLN A 162 7.37 0.71 16.92
C GLN A 162 6.88 2.13 16.57
N ILE A 163 6.96 2.52 15.29
CA ILE A 163 6.42 3.79 14.81
C ILE A 163 4.90 3.81 14.94
N LEU A 164 4.22 2.73 14.58
CA LEU A 164 2.76 2.61 14.71
C LEU A 164 2.31 2.71 16.17
N GLU A 165 2.97 1.99 17.08
CA GLU A 165 2.70 2.09 18.53
C GLU A 165 2.83 3.52 19.04
N THR A 166 3.85 4.24 18.59
CA THR A 166 4.05 5.64 18.96
C THR A 166 2.94 6.55 18.41
N LYS A 167 2.47 6.27 17.19
CA LYS A 167 1.32 6.98 16.60
C LYS A 167 0.03 6.69 17.37
N VAL A 168 -0.22 5.43 17.74
CA VAL A 168 -1.38 5.03 18.55
C VAL A 168 -1.36 5.77 19.89
N ARG A 169 -0.23 5.75 20.62
CA ARG A 169 -0.07 6.50 21.87
C ARG A 169 -0.40 7.99 21.73
N LYS A 170 0.06 8.64 20.66
CA LYS A 170 -0.23 10.07 20.41
C LYS A 170 -1.71 10.32 20.08
N LEU A 171 -2.34 9.43 19.31
CA LEU A 171 -3.77 9.53 19.00
C LEU A 171 -4.62 9.35 20.26
N GLU A 172 -4.30 8.38 21.11
CA GLU A 172 -4.97 8.18 22.39
C GLU A 172 -4.86 9.41 23.30
N GLN A 173 -3.68 10.05 23.37
CA GLN A 173 -3.51 11.31 24.10
C GLN A 173 -4.39 12.43 23.54
N LEU A 174 -4.48 12.58 22.22
CA LEU A 174 -5.33 13.58 21.58
C LEU A 174 -6.82 13.35 21.84
N VAL A 175 -7.26 12.09 21.81
CA VAL A 175 -8.64 11.73 22.14
C VAL A 175 -8.94 12.11 23.59
N ARG A 176 -8.09 11.73 24.55
CA ARG A 176 -8.26 12.12 25.97
C ARG A 176 -8.36 13.64 26.16
N LEU A 177 -7.54 14.41 25.45
CA LEU A 177 -7.60 15.87 25.50
C LEU A 177 -8.91 16.42 24.92
N LYS A 178 -9.37 15.86 23.80
CA LYS A 178 -10.65 16.24 23.19
C LYS A 178 -11.81 15.91 24.12
N ASP A 179 -11.83 14.73 24.73
CA ASP A 179 -12.87 14.31 25.67
C ASP A 179 -12.92 15.23 26.90
N ALA A 180 -11.77 15.57 27.48
CA ALA A 180 -11.70 16.50 28.60
C ALA A 180 -12.25 17.90 28.22
N LYS A 181 -11.96 18.37 27.00
CA LYS A 181 -12.49 19.63 26.50
C LYS A 181 -13.99 19.58 26.26
N ILE A 182 -14.49 18.47 25.71
CA ILE A 182 -15.93 18.24 25.52
C ILE A 182 -16.64 18.26 26.88
N GLN A 183 -16.14 17.52 27.88
CA GLN A 183 -16.70 17.52 29.24
C GLN A 183 -16.74 18.93 29.84
N THR A 184 -15.65 19.70 29.69
CA THR A 184 -15.58 21.09 30.17
C THR A 184 -16.63 21.98 29.51
N LEU A 185 -16.82 21.84 28.20
CA LEU A 185 -17.80 22.64 27.45
C LEU A 185 -19.24 22.21 27.78
N MET A 186 -19.50 20.90 27.90
CA MET A 186 -20.80 20.37 28.35
C MET A 186 -21.16 20.90 29.74
N ALA A 187 -20.21 20.90 30.68
CA ALA A 187 -20.43 21.45 32.01
C ALA A 187 -20.77 22.95 31.98
N LYS A 188 -20.10 23.73 31.10
CA LYS A 188 -20.40 25.15 30.90
C LYS A 188 -21.78 25.37 30.28
N LEU A 189 -22.17 24.54 29.31
CA LEU A 189 -23.50 24.56 28.69
C LEU A 189 -24.60 24.25 29.72
N GLN A 190 -24.41 23.23 30.54
CA GLN A 190 -25.32 22.91 31.65
C GLN A 190 -25.42 24.05 32.66
N ALA A 191 -24.29 24.64 33.07
CA ALA A 191 -24.28 25.78 33.99
C ALA A 191 -24.97 27.03 33.42
N ALA A 192 -24.96 27.20 32.11
CA ALA A 192 -25.66 28.26 31.40
C ALA A 192 -27.15 27.94 31.11
N GLY A 193 -27.65 26.76 31.51
CA GLY A 193 -29.03 26.32 31.26
C GLY A 193 -29.33 25.98 29.79
N LEU A 194 -28.30 25.70 29.00
CA LEU A 194 -28.37 25.49 27.54
C LEU A 194 -28.17 24.01 27.13
N ALA A 195 -28.32 23.08 28.07
CA ALA A 195 -28.12 21.64 27.87
C ALA A 195 -29.40 20.83 28.11
#